data_AF-A0A316ZAQ8-F1
#
_entry.id   AF-A0A316ZAQ8-F1
#
_cell.length_a   1.000
_cell.length_b   1.000
_cell.length_c   1.000
_cell.angle_alpha   90.00
_cell.angle_beta   90.00
_cell.angle_gamma   90.00
#
_symmetry.space_group_name_H-M   'P 1'
#
loop_
_entity.id
_entity.type
_entity.pdbx_description
1 polymer ?
#
loop_
_entity_poly.entity_id
_entity_poly.type
_entity_poly.pdbx_seq_one_letter_code
_entity_poly.pdbx_strand_id
1 'polypeptide(L)'
;MPRVRTLFLLLTVSAALLTTYGLVHFLAAFRTWPTEVRVPLRRALKAQNAAEWRRAEEAFRSALSVASSLPSSTLGVDAPLKLSGISIALGSLLEAQLRPLDAYVVYASALETLQQGISASPVSPPPQWRMRAVALSQRLGDLAQLAEAEMRQKLISCGVSRNCCA
;
A
#
# COMPACT_ATOMS: atom_id res chain seq x y z
N MET A 1 -42.77 16.41 17.65
CA MET A 1 -42.30 15.07 17.21
C MET A 1 -42.10 15.11 15.70
N PRO A 2 -40.89 14.87 15.16
CA PRO A 2 -40.67 14.86 13.72
C PRO A 2 -41.55 13.78 13.08
N ARG A 3 -42.24 14.10 11.99
CA ARG A 3 -43.09 13.14 11.28
C ARG A 3 -42.22 12.05 10.66
N VAL A 4 -42.69 10.80 10.66
CA VAL A 4 -41.98 9.65 10.09
C VAL A 4 -41.47 9.94 8.66
N ARG A 5 -42.26 10.67 7.87
CA ARG A 5 -41.89 11.12 6.52
C ARG A 5 -40.64 12.03 6.47
N THR A 6 -40.47 12.96 7.42
CA THR A 6 -39.29 13.85 7.42
C THR A 6 -38.03 13.09 7.81
N LEU A 7 -38.14 12.11 8.72
CA LEU A 7 -37.03 11.23 9.07
C LEU A 7 -36.60 10.37 7.87
N PHE A 8 -37.56 9.75 7.17
CA PHE A 8 -37.27 8.91 6.01
C PHE A 8 -36.60 9.70 4.86
N LEU A 9 -37.07 10.92 4.59
CA LEU A 9 -36.46 11.79 3.58
C LEU A 9 -35.04 12.21 3.97
N LEU A 10 -34.80 12.55 5.24
CA LEU A 10 -33.45 12.89 5.71
C LEU A 10 -32.49 11.70 5.61
N LEU A 11 -32.94 10.50 5.97
CA LEU A 11 -32.14 9.26 5.87
C LEU A 11 -31.79 8.90 4.43
N THR A 12 -32.74 9.03 3.50
CA THR A 12 -32.49 8.73 2.08
C THR A 12 -31.57 9.76 1.43
N VAL A 13 -31.77 11.05 1.72
CA VAL A 13 -30.90 12.12 1.22
C VAL A 13 -29.49 11.98 1.78
N SER A 14 -29.33 11.70 3.08
CA SER A 14 -28.01 11.52 3.69
C SER A 14 -27.29 10.28 3.15
N ALA A 15 -27.99 9.17 2.93
CA ALA A 15 -27.43 7.99 2.30
C ALA A 15 -26.95 8.25 0.86
N ALA A 16 -27.75 8.98 0.07
CA ALA A 16 -27.39 9.36 -1.28
C ALA A 16 -26.16 10.28 -1.30
N LEU A 17 -26.12 11.30 -0.44
CA LEU A 17 -24.98 12.21 -0.27
C LEU A 17 -23.71 11.46 0.14
N LEU A 18 -23.79 10.53 1.09
CA LEU A 18 -22.64 9.77 1.56
C LEU A 18 -22.06 8.90 0.44
N THR A 19 -22.92 8.29 -0.37
CA THR A 19 -22.52 7.43 -1.50
C THR A 19 -21.86 8.23 -2.62
N THR A 20 -22.46 9.36 -3.02
CA THR A 20 -21.89 10.22 -4.07
C THR A 20 -20.58 10.84 -3.62
N TYR A 21 -20.48 11.27 -2.37
CA TYR A 21 -19.24 11.78 -1.78
C TYR A 21 -18.12 10.73 -1.83
N GLY A 22 -18.40 9.49 -1.41
CA GLY A 22 -17.42 8.40 -1.47
C GLY A 22 -16.88 8.15 -2.89
N LEU A 23 -17.77 8.15 -3.88
CA LEU A 23 -17.38 7.92 -5.28
C LEU A 23 -16.54 9.07 -5.86
N VAL A 24 -16.96 10.31 -5.63
CA VAL A 24 -16.22 11.50 -6.11
C VAL A 24 -14.85 11.57 -5.45
N HIS A 25 -14.77 11.35 -4.14
CA HIS A 25 -13.52 11.34 -3.41
C HIS A 25 -12.57 10.24 -3.90
N PHE A 26 -13.08 9.03 -4.13
CA PHE A 26 -12.31 7.92 -4.69
C PHE A 26 -11.73 8.28 -6.06
N LEU A 27 -12.54 8.82 -6.98
CA LEU A 27 -12.08 9.19 -8.32
C LEU A 27 -11.13 10.39 -8.32
N ALA A 28 -11.33 11.35 -7.42
CA ALA A 28 -10.45 12.51 -7.26
C ALA A 28 -9.03 12.08 -6.84
N ALA A 29 -8.90 11.08 -5.96
CA ALA A 29 -7.60 10.55 -5.54
C ALA A 29 -6.75 10.01 -6.69
N PHE A 30 -7.36 9.55 -7.79
CA PHE A 30 -6.65 9.06 -8.98
C PHE A 30 -6.23 10.14 -9.97
N ARG A 31 -6.71 11.39 -9.81
CA ARG A 31 -6.36 12.49 -10.74
C ARG A 31 -4.91 12.91 -10.63
N THR A 32 -4.27 12.69 -9.48
CA THR A 32 -2.85 12.98 -9.22
C THR A 32 -1.87 12.03 -9.92
N TRP A 33 -2.40 10.94 -10.49
CA TRP A 33 -1.62 9.89 -11.16
C TRP A 33 -1.74 10.00 -12.69
N PRO A 34 -0.64 9.73 -13.43
CA PRO A 34 -0.66 9.69 -14.89
C PRO A 34 -1.53 8.54 -15.40
N THR A 35 -2.01 8.64 -16.63
CA THR A 35 -3.02 7.73 -17.20
C THR A 35 -2.58 6.27 -17.25
N GLU A 36 -1.28 6.05 -17.45
CA GLU A 36 -0.65 4.75 -17.62
C GLU A 36 -0.67 3.96 -16.30
N VAL A 37 -0.43 4.64 -15.17
CA VAL A 37 -0.42 4.03 -13.83
C VAL A 37 -1.83 3.95 -13.24
N ARG A 38 -2.72 4.86 -13.63
CA ARG A 38 -4.08 4.97 -13.09
C ARG A 38 -4.91 3.69 -13.30
N VAL A 39 -4.83 3.10 -14.48
CA VAL A 39 -5.61 1.90 -14.85
C VAL A 39 -5.20 0.68 -14.02
N PRO A 40 -3.92 0.26 -13.97
CA PRO A 40 -3.51 -0.88 -13.16
C PRO A 40 -3.73 -0.63 -11.66
N LEU A 41 -3.52 0.60 -11.16
CA LEU A 41 -3.74 0.93 -9.75
C LEU A 41 -5.21 0.81 -9.34
N ARG A 42 -6.14 1.27 -10.19
CA ARG A 42 -7.59 1.11 -9.94
C ARG A 42 -7.98 -0.37 -9.95
N ARG A 43 -7.42 -1.16 -10.87
CA ARG A 43 -7.65 -2.61 -10.92
C ARG A 43 -7.14 -3.28 -9.64
N ALA A 44 -5.96 -2.89 -9.16
CA ALA A 44 -5.38 -3.42 -7.93
C ALA A 44 -6.24 -3.13 -6.70
N LEU A 45 -6.68 -1.88 -6.52
CA LEU A 45 -7.56 -1.49 -5.41
C LEU A 45 -8.94 -2.14 -5.49
N LYS A 46 -9.49 -2.30 -6.70
CA LYS A 46 -10.75 -3.02 -6.89
C LYS A 46 -10.61 -4.50 -6.52
N ALA A 47 -9.51 -5.15 -6.92
CA ALA A 47 -9.22 -6.54 -6.58
C ALA A 47 -8.97 -6.72 -5.07
N GLN A 48 -8.26 -5.77 -4.43
CA GLN A 48 -8.05 -5.77 -2.98
C GLN A 48 -9.38 -5.68 -2.22
N ASN A 49 -10.27 -4.76 -2.61
CA ASN A 49 -11.59 -4.63 -1.99
C ASN A 49 -12.51 -5.83 -2.26
N ALA A 50 -12.27 -6.57 -3.34
CA ALA A 50 -12.96 -7.82 -3.67
C ALA A 50 -12.34 -9.05 -2.99
N ALA A 51 -11.32 -8.88 -2.12
CA ALA A 51 -10.55 -9.95 -1.48
C ALA A 51 -9.86 -10.92 -2.49
N GLU A 52 -9.63 -10.48 -3.72
CA GLU A 52 -8.92 -11.25 -4.74
C GLU A 52 -7.40 -11.02 -4.62
N TRP A 53 -6.80 -11.56 -3.56
CA TRP A 53 -5.43 -11.27 -3.15
C TRP A 53 -4.38 -11.44 -4.26
N ARG A 54 -4.43 -12.55 -4.99
CA ARG A 54 -3.48 -12.84 -6.07
C ARG A 54 -3.57 -11.83 -7.22
N ARG A 55 -4.79 -11.52 -7.66
CA ARG A 55 -5.03 -10.54 -8.73
C ARG A 55 -4.65 -9.13 -8.29
N ALA A 56 -4.86 -8.80 -7.01
CA ALA A 56 -4.44 -7.54 -6.44
C ALA A 56 -2.91 -7.41 -6.40
N GLU A 57 -2.19 -8.46 -5.95
CA GLU A 57 -0.72 -8.50 -5.96
C GLU A 57 -0.15 -8.33 -7.38
N GLU A 58 -0.66 -9.08 -8.35
CA GLU A 58 -0.26 -8.98 -9.77
C GLU A 58 -0.51 -7.56 -10.33
N ALA A 59 -1.69 -6.99 -10.03
CA ALA A 59 -2.04 -5.65 -10.49
C ALA A 59 -1.17 -4.56 -9.81
N PHE A 60 -0.84 -4.69 -8.53
CA PHE A 60 0.09 -3.76 -7.86
C PHE A 60 1.51 -3.89 -8.40
N ARG A 61 2.01 -5.11 -8.65
CA ARG A 61 3.33 -5.31 -9.29
C ARG A 61 3.38 -4.71 -10.68
N SER A 62 2.33 -4.91 -11.49
CA SER A 62 2.20 -4.29 -12.80
C SER A 62 2.14 -2.75 -12.71
N ALA A 63 1.41 -2.20 -11.74
CA ALA A 63 1.39 -0.76 -11.50
C ALA A 63 2.79 -0.23 -11.13
N LEU A 64 3.52 -0.95 -10.29
CA LEU A 64 4.87 -0.60 -9.87
C LEU A 64 5.85 -0.65 -11.05
N SER A 65 5.81 -1.72 -11.87
CA SER A 65 6.68 -1.85 -13.04
C SER A 65 6.43 -0.77 -14.09
N VAL A 66 5.15 -0.41 -14.32
CA VAL A 66 4.80 0.71 -15.20
C VAL A 66 5.30 2.02 -14.61
N ALA A 67 5.07 2.27 -13.32
CA ALA A 67 5.49 3.50 -12.66
C ALA A 67 7.02 3.67 -12.64
N SER A 68 7.79 2.60 -12.45
CA SER A 68 9.26 2.65 -12.47
C SER A 68 9.85 2.78 -13.87
N SER A 69 9.13 2.32 -14.91
CA SER A 69 9.55 2.49 -16.31
C SER A 69 9.34 3.91 -16.85
N LEU A 70 8.51 4.70 -16.19
CA LEU A 70 8.18 6.05 -16.63
C LEU A 70 9.26 7.06 -16.22
N PRO A 71 9.55 8.06 -17.07
CA PRO A 71 10.53 9.08 -16.73
C PRO A 71 10.02 9.97 -15.59
N SER A 72 10.94 10.43 -14.74
CA SER A 72 10.66 11.30 -13.58
C SER A 72 9.90 12.58 -13.96
N SER A 73 10.01 13.06 -15.20
CA SER A 73 9.25 14.19 -15.74
C SER A 73 7.73 13.95 -15.78
N THR A 74 7.29 12.71 -15.99
CA THR A 74 5.85 12.35 -16.06
C THR A 74 5.24 12.10 -14.68
N LEU A 75 6.01 11.59 -13.73
CA LEU A 75 5.56 11.43 -12.35
C LEU A 75 5.58 12.76 -11.58
N GLY A 76 6.38 13.73 -12.04
CA GLY A 76 6.57 15.03 -11.42
C GLY A 76 7.61 15.00 -10.30
N VAL A 77 7.76 16.13 -9.60
CA VAL A 77 8.74 16.30 -8.50
C VAL A 77 8.55 15.23 -7.41
N ASP A 78 7.32 14.77 -7.19
CA ASP A 78 6.97 13.76 -6.19
C ASP A 78 7.14 12.30 -6.67
N ALA A 79 7.91 12.05 -7.73
CA ALA A 79 8.15 10.71 -8.26
C ALA A 79 8.55 9.66 -7.18
N PRO A 80 9.55 9.89 -6.31
CA PRO A 80 9.91 8.89 -5.29
C PRO A 80 8.82 8.71 -4.22
N LEU A 81 8.03 9.75 -3.96
CA LEU A 81 6.87 9.66 -3.06
C LEU A 81 5.73 8.84 -3.68
N LYS A 82 5.51 8.95 -4.98
CA LYS A 82 4.52 8.15 -5.70
C LYS A 82 4.95 6.68 -5.75
N LEU A 83 6.18 6.41 -6.17
CA LEU A 83 6.72 5.04 -6.23
C LEU A 83 6.66 4.34 -4.86
N SER A 84 7.13 5.01 -3.81
CA SER A 84 7.03 4.48 -2.45
C SER A 84 5.58 4.29 -1.97
N GLY A 85 4.63 5.08 -2.46
CA GLY A 85 3.21 4.91 -2.15
C GLY A 85 2.63 3.61 -2.71
N ILE A 86 3.01 3.24 -3.94
CA ILE A 86 2.56 1.99 -4.58
C ILE A 86 3.17 0.79 -3.85
N SER A 87 4.45 0.83 -3.53
CA SER A 87 5.11 -0.25 -2.79
C SER A 87 4.57 -0.39 -1.36
N ILE A 88 4.24 0.71 -0.68
CA ILE A 88 3.56 0.65 0.62
C ILE A 88 2.20 -0.07 0.53
N ALA A 89 1.41 0.25 -0.51
CA ALA A 89 0.12 -0.42 -0.72
C ALA A 89 0.27 -1.91 -1.05
N LEU A 90 1.32 -2.28 -1.79
CA LEU A 90 1.64 -3.68 -2.05
C LEU A 90 2.13 -4.39 -0.77
N GLY A 91 2.99 -3.74 0.01
CA GLY A 91 3.48 -4.26 1.29
C GLY A 91 2.36 -4.51 2.30
N SER A 92 1.42 -3.57 2.44
CA SER A 92 0.27 -3.76 3.34
C SER A 92 -0.67 -4.87 2.89
N LEU A 93 -0.80 -5.10 1.58
CA LEU A 93 -1.53 -6.24 1.04
C LEU A 93 -0.83 -7.58 1.34
N LEU A 94 0.51 -7.62 1.34
CA LEU A 94 1.28 -8.82 1.72
C LEU A 94 1.22 -9.08 3.23
N GLU A 95 1.24 -8.03 4.04
CA GLU A 95 1.02 -8.13 5.48
C GLU A 95 -0.38 -8.71 5.79
N ALA A 96 -1.42 -8.25 5.09
CA ALA A 96 -2.77 -8.79 5.22
C ALA A 96 -2.87 -10.28 4.85
N GLN A 97 -1.94 -10.79 4.04
CA GLN A 97 -1.83 -12.21 3.68
C GLN A 97 -0.91 -13.01 4.61
N LEU A 98 -0.48 -12.45 5.74
CA LEU A 98 0.45 -13.09 6.69
C LEU A 98 1.80 -13.46 6.02
N ARG A 99 2.26 -12.64 5.07
CA ARG A 99 3.56 -12.82 4.39
C ARG A 99 4.54 -11.69 4.77
N PRO A 100 5.01 -11.63 6.03
CA PRO A 100 5.83 -10.53 6.53
C PRO A 100 7.19 -10.42 5.82
N LEU A 101 7.77 -11.56 5.41
CA LEU A 101 9.05 -11.59 4.68
C LEU A 101 8.96 -10.93 3.30
N ASP A 102 7.89 -11.22 2.55
CA ASP A 102 7.70 -10.61 1.23
C ASP A 102 7.39 -9.12 1.37
N ALA A 103 6.60 -8.75 2.38
CA ALA A 103 6.32 -7.35 2.70
C ALA A 103 7.61 -6.59 3.05
N TYR A 104 8.51 -7.20 3.84
CA TYR A 104 9.80 -6.62 4.21
C TYR A 104 10.63 -6.24 2.98
N VAL A 105 10.76 -7.15 2.00
CA VAL A 105 11.54 -6.89 0.77
C VAL A 105 10.98 -5.69 0.01
N VAL A 106 9.65 -5.60 -0.08
CA VAL A 106 8.96 -4.51 -0.79
C VAL A 106 9.18 -3.18 -0.07
N TYR A 107 9.02 -3.13 1.26
CA TYR A 107 9.27 -1.91 2.03
C TYR A 107 10.75 -1.49 2.01
N ALA A 108 11.68 -2.45 2.00
CA ALA A 108 13.11 -2.16 1.88
C ALA A 108 13.43 -1.49 0.54
N SER A 109 12.91 -2.03 -0.57
CA SER A 109 13.07 -1.39 -1.89
C SER A 109 12.42 0.00 -1.96
N ALA A 110 11.31 0.21 -1.24
CA ALA A 110 10.63 1.49 -1.16
C ALA A 110 11.46 2.54 -0.44
N LEU A 111 12.09 2.13 0.66
CA LEU A 111 12.97 2.98 1.47
C LEU A 111 14.22 3.35 0.68
N GLU A 112 14.83 2.39 -0.04
CA GLU A 112 15.97 2.66 -0.91
C GLU A 112 15.62 3.68 -2.00
N THR A 113 14.48 3.50 -2.68
CA THR A 113 14.01 4.45 -3.71
C THR A 113 13.83 5.87 -3.14
N LEU A 114 13.29 5.99 -1.92
CA LEU A 114 13.15 7.28 -1.24
C LEU A 114 14.51 7.89 -0.87
N GLN A 115 15.44 7.08 -0.34
CA GLN A 115 16.78 7.55 0.03
C GLN A 115 17.55 8.05 -1.20
N GLN A 116 17.49 7.31 -2.31
CA GLN A 116 18.07 7.74 -3.59
C GLN A 116 17.46 9.08 -4.04
N GLY A 117 16.14 9.24 -3.95
CA GLY A 117 15.47 10.51 -4.25
C GLY A 117 15.90 11.66 -3.32
N ILE A 118 16.02 11.41 -2.02
CA ILE A 118 16.48 12.38 -1.02
C ILE A 118 17.90 12.85 -1.32
N SER A 119 18.81 11.93 -1.65
CA SER A 119 20.21 12.21 -1.96
C SER A 119 20.41 12.88 -3.32
N ALA A 120 19.59 12.54 -4.31
CA ALA A 120 19.67 13.10 -5.66
C ALA A 120 19.05 14.51 -5.79
N SER A 121 18.26 14.94 -4.79
CA SER A 121 17.59 16.24 -4.85
C SER A 121 18.59 17.38 -4.60
N PRO A 122 18.81 18.29 -5.58
CA PRO A 122 19.73 19.42 -5.41
C PRO A 122 19.19 20.50 -4.47
N VAL A 123 17.87 20.55 -4.28
CA VAL A 123 17.15 21.43 -3.34
C VAL A 123 16.72 20.59 -2.14
N SER A 124 16.70 21.20 -0.95
CA SER A 124 16.26 20.54 0.29
C SER A 124 14.98 19.73 0.06
N PRO A 125 15.01 18.40 0.23
CA PRO A 125 13.87 17.54 -0.09
C PRO A 125 12.68 17.90 0.79
N PRO A 126 11.45 17.79 0.28
CA PRO A 126 10.27 18.15 1.03
C PRO A 126 10.15 17.27 2.29
N PRO A 127 9.64 17.83 3.41
CA PRO A 127 9.68 17.16 4.72
C PRO A 127 8.93 15.82 4.73
N GLN A 128 7.90 15.68 3.88
CA GLN A 128 7.13 14.46 3.66
C GLN A 128 7.98 13.24 3.27
N TRP A 129 9.09 13.42 2.54
CA TRP A 129 9.95 12.30 2.14
C TRP A 129 10.70 11.74 3.34
N ARG A 130 11.21 12.63 4.19
CA ARG A 130 11.92 12.26 5.43
C ARG A 130 10.97 11.57 6.41
N MET A 131 9.77 12.12 6.61
CA MET A 131 8.76 11.51 7.48
C MET A 131 8.39 10.10 7.00
N ARG A 132 8.20 9.91 5.69
CA ARG A 132 7.90 8.58 5.14
C ARG A 132 9.07 7.61 5.26
N ALA A 133 10.31 8.06 5.05
CA ALA A 133 11.49 7.22 5.23
C ALA A 133 11.62 6.74 6.68
N VAL A 134 11.37 7.62 7.66
CA VAL A 134 11.33 7.24 9.08
C VAL A 134 10.23 6.23 9.36
N ALA A 135 9.00 6.47 8.88
CA ALA A 135 7.89 5.54 9.07
C ALA A 135 8.18 4.15 8.46
N LEU A 136 8.78 4.10 7.26
CA LEU A 136 9.21 2.84 6.64
C LEU A 136 10.30 2.14 7.45
N SER A 137 11.29 2.88 7.96
CA SER A 137 12.35 2.30 8.78
C SER A 137 11.81 1.68 10.08
N GLN A 138 10.85 2.36 10.72
CA GLN A 138 10.16 1.83 11.90
C GLN A 138 9.38 0.56 11.54
N ARG A 139 8.61 0.60 10.45
CA ARG A 139 7.81 -0.56 10.04
C ARG A 139 8.67 -1.77 9.64
N LEU A 140 9.81 -1.54 9.01
CA LEU A 140 10.79 -2.58 8.70
C LEU A 140 11.36 -3.24 9.97
N GLY A 141 11.58 -2.45 11.02
CA GLY A 141 11.98 -2.96 12.34
C GLY A 141 10.93 -3.89 12.94
N ASP A 142 9.65 -3.48 12.91
CA ASP A 142 8.53 -4.31 13.41
C ASP A 142 8.43 -5.63 12.63
N LEU A 143 8.54 -5.58 11.30
CA LEU A 143 8.45 -6.77 10.44
C LEU A 143 9.64 -7.72 10.63
N ALA A 144 10.84 -7.19 10.88
CA ALA A 144 12.01 -8.02 11.16
C ALA A 144 11.82 -8.85 12.43
N GLN A 145 11.21 -8.28 13.47
CA GLN A 145 10.89 -9.01 14.70
C GLN A 145 9.87 -10.12 14.46
N LEU A 146 8.83 -9.84 13.67
CA LEU A 146 7.82 -10.86 13.30
C LEU A 146 8.42 -11.99 12.46
N ALA A 147 9.28 -11.66 11.50
CA ALA A 147 9.99 -12.64 10.68
C ALA A 147 10.89 -13.54 11.53
N GLU A 148 11.61 -12.97 12.51
CA GLU A 148 12.43 -13.77 13.44
C GLU A 148 11.55 -14.70 14.30
N ALA A 149 10.42 -14.22 14.80
CA ALA A 149 9.48 -15.03 15.56
C ALA A 149 8.91 -16.20 14.73
N GLU A 150 8.53 -15.95 13.48
CA GLU A 150 8.06 -16.99 12.56
C GLU A 150 9.15 -18.05 12.30
N MET A 151 10.39 -17.61 12.07
CA MET A 151 11.52 -18.49 11.86
C MET A 151 11.82 -19.34 13.10
N ARG A 152 11.79 -18.74 14.30
CA ARG A 152 11.94 -19.46 15.58
C ARG A 152 10.86 -20.52 15.75
N GLN A 153 9.61 -20.22 15.40
CA GLN A 153 8.51 -21.17 15.52
C GLN A 153 8.65 -22.35 14.54
N LYS A 154 9.11 -22.11 13.31
CA LYS A 154 9.43 -23.18 12.35
C LYS A 154 10.54 -24.10 12.86
N LEU A 155 11.59 -23.53 13.47
CA LEU A 155 12.68 -24.30 14.07
C LEU A 155 12.19 -25.19 15.23
N ILE A 156 11.36 -24.66 16.12
CA ILE A 156 10.76 -25.44 17.22
C ILE A 156 9.88 -26.57 16.67
N SER A 157 9.04 -26.29 15.67
CA SER A 157 8.18 -27.30 15.04
C SER A 157 8.98 -28.43 14.39
N CYS A 158 10.08 -28.11 13.69
CA CYS A 158 10.98 -29.12 13.11
C CYS A 158 11.72 -29.92 14.20
N GLY A 159 12.11 -29.28 15.30
CA GLY A 159 12.75 -29.94 16.44
C GLY A 159 11.81 -30.93 17.15
N VAL A 160 10.54 -30.56 17.33
CA VAL A 160 9.49 -31.45 17.88
C VAL A 160 9.23 -32.62 16.92
N SER A 161 9.13 -32.37 15.61
CA SER A 161 8.87 -33.42 14.62
C SER A 161 9.99 -34.47 14.53
N ARG A 162 11.25 -34.10 14.78
CA ARG A 162 12.37 -35.06 14.82
C ARG A 162 12.30 -35.99 16.04
N ASN A 163 11.74 -35.53 17.15
CA ASN A 163 11.62 -36.33 18.37
C ASN A 163 10.34 -37.20 18.41
N CYS A 164 9.37 -37.00 17.52
CA CYS A 164 8.16 -37.81 17.42
C CYS A 164 8.26 -39.01 16.45
N CYS A 165 9.40 -39.20 15.78
CA CYS A 165 9.66 -40.36 14.89
C CYS A 165 10.63 -41.39 15.49
N ALA A 166 10.87 -41.36 16.81
CA ALA A 166 11.71 -42.31 17.53
C ALA A 166 10.86 -43.24 18.41
#